data_AF-A0AAC9INC5-F1
#
_entry.id   AF-A0AAC9INC5-F1
#
_cell.length_a   1.000
_cell.length_b   1.000
_cell.length_c   1.000
_cell.angle_alpha   90.00
_cell.angle_beta   90.00
_cell.angle_gamma   90.00
#
_symmetry.space_group_name_H-M   'P 1'
#
loop_
_entity.id
_entity.type
_entity.pdbx_description
1 polymer ?
#
loop_
_entity_poly.entity_id
_entity_poly.type
_entity_poly.pdbx_seq_one_letter_code
_entity_poly.pdbx_strand_id
1 'polypeptide(L)'
;MDRIQRVNDAIKWIFFEGLAKNQTDLAQKLGYTKSSFSQIVNGRVNISDNFIENLTKFALSLSKHWLLTGEGSMLLTSHTSPAIQELTGDTPTQELYNFEATNITKDTVPEIMYNNHGNKFTFYPDGRIYIEVLKIPSSAHASYITCYQDDAQLIQEFDTVQFRVDKFGLGHYKAFDVVGDSMNGGNIEDTPDGAEVLGREVGRHLWEGGFRNTTYGFIVITKDATFLKDITNYDEKKGVITLSSRNKIYEPFEYPINSVYQIFHVIKRIF
;
A
#
# COMPACT_ATOMS: atom_id res chain seq x y z
N MET A 1 14.31 15.07 10.98
CA MET A 1 13.10 15.36 10.17
C MET A 1 12.65 16.79 10.46
N ASP A 2 12.45 17.63 9.45
CA ASP A 2 12.02 19.02 9.65
C ASP A 2 10.53 19.13 10.04
N ARG A 3 10.10 20.32 10.48
CA ARG A 3 8.73 20.53 10.98
C ARG A 3 7.67 20.35 9.89
N ILE A 4 7.99 20.71 8.65
CA ILE A 4 7.05 20.61 7.52
C ILE A 4 6.85 19.16 7.10
N GLN A 5 7.91 18.36 7.09
CA GLN A 5 7.87 16.94 6.85
C GLN A 5 7.02 16.23 7.91
N ARG A 6 7.20 16.55 9.19
CA ARG A 6 6.37 16.00 10.28
C ARG A 6 4.88 16.30 10.11
N VAL A 7 4.54 17.54 9.76
CA VAL A 7 3.14 17.93 9.48
C VAL A 7 2.59 17.18 8.27
N ASN A 8 3.38 17.06 7.21
CA ASN A 8 2.98 16.32 6.02
C ASN A 8 2.77 14.83 6.31
N ASP A 9 3.57 14.24 7.19
CA ASP A 9 3.42 12.84 7.60
C ASP A 9 2.19 12.64 8.48
N ALA A 10 1.90 13.56 9.41
CA ALA A 10 0.64 13.56 10.17
C ALA A 10 -0.59 13.75 9.27
N ILE A 11 -0.53 14.62 8.25
CA ILE A 11 -1.62 14.80 7.28
C ILE A 11 -1.84 13.54 6.45
N LYS A 12 -0.77 12.85 6.03
CA LYS A 12 -0.88 11.56 5.34
C LYS A 12 -1.54 10.52 6.25
N TRP A 13 -1.17 10.48 7.53
CA TRP A 13 -1.81 9.59 8.51
C TRP A 13 -3.29 9.92 8.70
N ILE A 14 -3.68 11.19 8.75
CA ILE A 14 -5.09 11.62 8.79
C ILE A 14 -5.88 11.11 7.58
N PHE A 15 -5.27 11.11 6.38
CA PHE A 15 -5.89 10.54 5.19
C PHE A 15 -5.98 9.01 5.25
N PHE A 16 -4.97 8.36 5.84
CA PHE A 16 -4.96 6.93 6.11
C PHE A 16 -6.12 6.51 7.04
N GLU A 17 -6.31 7.15 8.19
CA GLU A 17 -7.43 6.85 9.09
C GLU A 17 -8.83 7.19 8.52
N GLY A 18 -8.90 7.74 7.31
CA GLY A 18 -10.17 8.14 6.69
C GLY A 18 -10.83 9.37 7.32
N LEU A 19 -10.11 10.05 8.22
CA LEU A 19 -10.60 11.27 8.87
C LEU A 19 -10.78 12.41 7.86
N ALA A 20 -10.00 12.43 6.77
CA ALA A 20 -10.21 13.30 5.62
C ALA A 20 -9.85 12.64 4.28
N LYS A 21 -10.56 13.01 3.20
CA LYS A 21 -10.40 12.41 1.87
C LYS A 21 -9.19 12.94 1.10
N ASN A 22 -8.88 14.21 1.28
CA ASN A 22 -7.79 14.93 0.61
C ASN A 22 -7.52 16.26 1.33
N GLN A 23 -6.51 17.01 0.86
CA GLN A 23 -6.14 18.29 1.47
C GLN A 23 -7.26 19.34 1.46
N THR A 24 -8.18 19.31 0.49
CA THR A 24 -9.30 20.27 0.43
C THR A 24 -10.34 19.93 1.50
N ASP A 25 -10.69 18.66 1.64
CA ASP A 25 -11.60 18.17 2.70
C ASP A 25 -11.01 18.44 4.10
N LEU A 26 -9.72 18.17 4.30
CA LEU A 26 -9.05 18.44 5.57
C LEU A 26 -8.98 19.94 5.88
N ALA A 27 -8.66 20.78 4.90
CA ALA A 27 -8.66 22.23 5.07
C ALA A 27 -10.02 22.72 5.57
N GLN A 28 -11.11 22.29 4.92
CA GLN A 28 -12.46 22.68 5.30
C GLN A 28 -12.82 22.20 6.72
N LYS A 29 -12.50 20.95 7.06
CA LYS A 29 -12.73 20.37 8.40
C LYS A 29 -11.94 21.08 9.50
N LEU A 30 -10.76 21.59 9.19
CA LEU A 30 -9.92 22.37 10.13
C LEU A 30 -10.23 23.87 10.14
N GLY A 31 -11.20 24.34 9.33
CA GLY A 31 -11.58 25.76 9.26
C GLY A 31 -10.64 26.64 8.43
N TYR A 32 -9.86 26.04 7.51
CA TYR A 32 -8.96 26.74 6.60
C TYR A 32 -9.51 26.79 5.17
N THR A 33 -9.14 27.84 4.43
CA THR A 33 -9.36 27.86 2.98
C THR A 33 -8.35 26.95 2.27
N LYS A 34 -8.72 26.37 1.13
CA LYS A 34 -7.82 25.56 0.28
C LYS A 34 -6.48 26.25 0.00
N SER A 35 -6.52 27.57 -0.29
CA SER A 35 -5.32 28.36 -0.58
C SER A 35 -4.42 28.47 0.65
N SER A 36 -4.95 28.89 1.80
CA SER A 36 -4.18 29.05 3.04
C SER A 36 -3.55 27.73 3.50
N PHE A 37 -4.31 26.64 3.46
CA PHE A 37 -3.82 25.31 3.83
C PHE A 37 -2.69 24.84 2.93
N SER A 38 -2.83 25.03 1.61
CA SER A 38 -1.80 24.67 0.62
C SER A 38 -0.49 25.44 0.85
N GLN A 39 -0.55 26.73 1.22
CA GLN A 39 0.65 27.51 1.51
C GLN A 39 1.40 26.97 2.74
N ILE A 40 0.67 26.50 3.77
CA ILE A 40 1.26 25.88 4.97
C ILE A 40 1.92 24.54 4.62
N VAL A 41 1.19 23.62 3.99
CA VAL A 41 1.62 22.25 3.67
C VAL A 41 2.79 22.20 2.66
N ASN A 42 2.91 23.23 1.81
CA ASN A 42 4.03 23.38 0.89
C ASN A 42 5.19 24.23 1.47
N GLY A 43 5.16 24.57 2.77
CA GLY A 43 6.24 25.30 3.43
C GLY A 43 6.42 26.75 2.99
N ARG A 44 5.44 27.33 2.28
CA ARG A 44 5.45 28.74 1.86
C ARG A 44 5.05 29.69 2.98
N VAL A 45 4.37 29.17 4.00
CA VAL A 45 3.99 29.86 5.24
C VAL A 45 4.48 29.03 6.42
N ASN A 46 5.04 29.70 7.43
CA ASN A 46 5.46 29.04 8.66
C ASN A 46 4.28 28.37 9.37
N ILE A 47 4.49 27.14 9.83
CA ILE A 47 3.50 26.38 10.57
C ILE A 47 3.37 26.99 11.97
N SER A 48 2.18 27.51 12.30
CA SER A 48 1.90 28.04 13.64
C SER A 48 1.56 26.95 14.64
N ASP A 49 1.77 27.22 15.93
CA ASP A 49 1.40 26.28 16.99
C ASP A 49 -0.12 26.07 17.05
N ASN A 50 -0.90 27.10 16.72
CA ASN A 50 -2.36 27.00 16.60
C ASN A 50 -2.79 26.02 15.48
N PHE A 51 -2.05 25.96 14.37
CA PHE A 51 -2.30 24.95 13.33
C PHE A 51 -2.06 23.54 13.87
N ILE A 52 -0.95 23.32 14.59
CA ILE A 52 -0.65 22.03 15.24
C ILE A 52 -1.72 21.67 16.28
N GLU A 53 -2.19 22.64 17.06
CA GLU A 53 -3.28 22.42 18.02
C GLU A 53 -4.59 22.03 17.35
N ASN A 54 -4.98 22.71 16.28
CA ASN A 54 -6.20 22.36 15.55
C ASN A 54 -6.07 20.97 14.90
N LEU A 55 -4.90 20.64 14.36
CA LEU A 55 -4.63 19.33 13.77
C LEU A 55 -4.73 18.21 14.80
N THR A 56 -4.16 18.39 15.99
CA THR A 56 -4.17 17.39 17.09
C THR A 56 -5.52 17.30 17.80
N LYS A 57 -6.30 18.39 17.86
CA LYS A 57 -7.70 18.35 18.30
C LYS A 57 -8.59 17.58 17.34
N PHE A 58 -8.33 17.70 16.04
CA PHE A 58 -9.06 16.97 15.00
C PHE A 58 -8.67 15.48 14.98
N ALA A 59 -7.39 15.17 15.15
CA ALA A 59 -6.85 13.82 15.12
C ALA A 59 -6.21 13.49 16.48
N LEU A 60 -7.03 13.00 17.41
CA LEU A 60 -6.65 12.78 18.81
C LEU A 60 -5.50 11.78 19.00
N SER A 61 -5.26 10.88 18.05
CA SER A 61 -4.15 9.93 18.13
C SER A 61 -2.80 10.57 17.77
N LEU A 62 -2.75 11.82 17.30
CA LEU A 62 -1.49 12.50 16.99
C LEU A 62 -0.83 13.09 18.24
N SER A 63 0.49 12.89 18.34
CA SER A 63 1.33 13.50 19.36
C SER A 63 1.66 14.95 19.02
N LYS A 64 1.07 15.89 19.77
CA LYS A 64 1.45 17.33 19.72
C LYS A 64 2.95 17.52 19.97
N HIS A 65 3.50 16.77 20.91
CA HIS A 65 4.93 16.83 21.26
C HIS A 65 5.79 16.52 20.04
N TRP A 66 5.55 15.38 19.38
CA TRP A 66 6.31 14.99 18.19
C TRP A 66 6.17 15.99 17.04
N LEU A 67 4.99 16.56 16.81
CA LEU A 67 4.80 17.59 15.79
C LEU A 67 5.66 18.84 16.04
N LEU A 68 5.79 19.25 17.31
CA LEU A 68 6.58 20.42 17.71
C LEU A 68 8.08 20.14 17.74
N THR A 69 8.52 19.06 18.38
CA THR A 69 9.93 18.79 18.67
C THR A 69 10.59 17.84 17.67
N GLY A 70 9.80 16.91 17.10
CA GLY A 70 10.30 15.78 16.34
C GLY A 70 10.80 14.62 17.20
N GLU A 71 10.67 14.72 18.51
CA GLU A 71 11.08 13.68 19.46
C GLU A 71 9.90 12.75 19.77
N GLY A 72 10.19 11.48 20.00
CA GLY A 72 9.17 10.47 20.30
C GLY A 72 8.50 9.92 19.04
N SER A 73 7.22 9.59 19.15
CA SER A 73 6.44 8.94 18.09
C SER A 73 5.32 9.85 17.60
N MET A 74 5.00 9.81 16.30
CA MET A 74 3.91 10.61 15.70
C MET A 74 2.55 10.32 16.34
N LEU A 75 2.31 9.07 16.74
CA LEU A 75 1.08 8.63 17.36
C LEU A 75 1.22 8.45 18.88
N LEU A 76 0.16 8.76 19.60
CA LEU A 76 0.00 8.43 21.01
C LEU A 76 -0.29 6.92 21.10
N THR A 77 0.57 6.17 21.79
CA THR A 77 0.38 4.74 22.03
C THR A 77 -0.91 4.51 22.79
N SER A 78 -1.90 3.91 22.14
CA SER A 78 -3.15 3.49 22.76
C SER A 78 -3.30 1.98 22.64
N HIS A 79 -2.44 1.24 23.35
CA HIS A 79 -2.72 -0.12 23.80
C HIS A 79 -2.05 -0.37 25.16
N THR A 80 -2.77 -0.05 26.23
CA THR A 80 -2.95 -1.04 27.28
C THR A 80 -3.84 -2.13 26.66
N SER A 81 -3.29 -3.30 26.36
CA SER A 81 -4.09 -4.50 26.16
C SER A 81 -3.89 -5.38 27.39
N PRO A 82 -4.98 -5.83 28.05
CA PRO A 82 -4.93 -6.56 29.31
C PRO A 82 -4.55 -8.02 29.05
N ALA A 83 -3.27 -8.33 29.04
CA ALA A 83 -2.79 -9.71 28.98
C ALA A 83 -1.38 -9.87 29.56
N ILE A 84 -1.10 -9.29 30.73
CA ILE A 84 -0.10 -9.82 31.65
C ILE A 84 -0.65 -9.65 33.07
N GLN A 85 -1.44 -10.63 33.51
CA GLN A 85 -1.60 -10.91 34.93
C GLN A 85 -1.52 -12.43 35.13
N GLU A 86 -0.45 -12.79 35.83
CA GLU A 86 -0.25 -14.01 36.63
C GLU A 86 -0.24 -15.37 35.94
N LEU A 87 0.98 -15.86 35.68
CA LEU A 87 1.38 -17.21 36.07
C LEU A 87 2.78 -17.12 36.69
N THR A 88 2.82 -16.99 38.01
CA THR A 88 4.02 -17.18 38.83
C THR A 88 4.42 -18.66 38.82
N GLY A 89 5.67 -18.94 38.45
CA GLY A 89 6.28 -20.27 38.62
C GLY A 89 7.78 -20.19 38.35
N ASP A 90 8.57 -20.30 39.42
CA ASP A 90 10.04 -20.22 39.47
C ASP A 90 10.77 -21.03 38.40
N THR A 91 11.68 -20.40 37.64
CA THR A 91 12.92 -21.03 37.13
C THR A 91 13.95 -19.93 36.78
N PRO A 92 15.25 -20.08 37.12
CA PRO A 92 16.25 -19.04 36.92
C PRO A 92 16.72 -18.99 35.45
N THR A 93 16.03 -18.19 34.64
CA THR A 93 16.43 -17.89 33.24
C THR A 93 16.49 -16.37 32.96
N GLN A 94 16.14 -15.52 33.92
CA GLN A 94 16.09 -14.06 33.74
C GLN A 94 17.47 -13.39 33.60
N GLU A 95 18.56 -14.00 34.03
CA GLU A 95 19.89 -13.37 33.99
C GLU A 95 20.59 -13.44 32.62
N LEU A 96 20.25 -14.41 31.76
CA LEU A 96 20.79 -14.48 30.38
C LEU A 96 20.01 -13.63 29.38
N TYR A 97 18.71 -13.38 29.61
CA TYR A 97 17.88 -12.60 28.69
C TYR A 97 18.06 -11.09 28.85
N ASN A 98 18.53 -10.63 30.01
CA ASN A 98 18.72 -9.20 30.29
C ASN A 98 20.04 -8.62 29.76
N PHE A 99 20.97 -9.43 29.24
CA PHE A 99 22.25 -8.91 28.73
C PHE A 99 22.18 -8.48 27.25
N GLU A 100 21.27 -9.05 26.46
CA GLU A 100 21.11 -8.67 25.04
C GLU A 100 20.14 -7.49 24.84
N ALA A 101 19.29 -7.20 25.84
CA ALA A 101 18.28 -6.14 25.76
C ALA A 101 18.82 -4.72 26.07
N THR A 102 20.07 -4.57 26.55
CA THR A 102 20.58 -3.29 27.05
C THR A 102 21.23 -2.36 26.02
N ASN A 103 21.21 -2.67 24.71
CA ASN A 103 21.77 -1.77 23.68
C ASN A 103 20.90 -1.57 22.41
N ILE A 104 19.60 -1.85 22.48
CA ILE A 104 18.68 -1.49 21.38
C ILE A 104 18.17 -0.08 21.64
N THR A 105 18.89 0.93 21.14
CA THR A 105 18.34 2.29 21.07
C THR A 105 17.16 2.30 20.09
N LYS A 106 16.15 3.15 20.36
CA LYS A 106 14.92 3.31 19.57
C LYS A 106 15.17 3.55 18.06
N ASP A 107 16.40 3.94 17.69
CA ASP A 107 16.88 4.15 16.33
C ASP A 107 17.15 2.87 15.52
N THR A 108 16.95 1.68 16.09
CA THR A 108 17.20 0.39 15.40
C THR A 108 15.93 -0.40 15.09
N VAL A 109 14.77 0.02 15.62
CA VAL A 109 13.50 -0.70 15.45
C VAL A 109 12.73 -0.14 14.24
N PRO A 110 12.36 -0.97 13.24
CA PRO A 110 11.56 -0.52 12.11
C PRO A 110 10.15 -0.04 12.54
N GLU A 111 9.66 1.04 11.93
CA GLU A 111 8.29 1.51 12.12
C GLU A 111 7.34 0.71 11.22
N ILE A 112 6.19 0.28 11.74
CA ILE A 112 5.20 -0.49 11.00
C ILE A 112 3.93 0.32 10.85
N MET A 113 3.39 0.38 9.64
CA MET A 113 2.10 0.98 9.31
C MET A 113 1.26 0.01 8.49
N TYR A 114 -0.05 0.20 8.45
CA TYR A 114 -0.94 -0.48 7.52
C TYR A 114 -1.56 0.55 6.58
N ASN A 115 -2.14 0.14 5.46
CA ASN A 115 -3.04 0.98 4.68
C ASN A 115 -4.49 0.48 4.78
N ASN A 116 -5.45 1.23 4.25
CA ASN A 116 -6.89 0.94 4.40
C ASN A 116 -7.33 -0.38 3.73
N HIS A 117 -6.42 -1.03 2.99
CA HIS A 117 -6.63 -2.32 2.36
C HIS A 117 -5.83 -3.43 3.06
N GLY A 118 -5.35 -3.19 4.29
CA GLY A 118 -4.63 -4.17 5.11
C GLY A 118 -3.16 -4.42 4.72
N ASN A 119 -2.61 -3.69 3.75
CA ASN A 119 -1.21 -3.87 3.35
C ASN A 119 -0.30 -3.27 4.41
N LYS A 120 0.68 -4.05 4.87
CA LYS A 120 1.63 -3.63 5.89
C LYS A 120 2.85 -3.00 5.25
N PHE A 121 3.30 -1.88 5.80
CA PHE A 121 4.52 -1.18 5.40
C PHE A 121 5.50 -1.16 6.57
N THR A 122 6.75 -1.49 6.29
CA THR A 122 7.84 -1.45 7.26
C THR A 122 8.87 -0.42 6.83
N PHE A 123 9.12 0.57 7.68
CA PHE A 123 10.08 1.66 7.47
C PHE A 123 11.32 1.41 8.31
N TYR A 124 12.44 1.18 7.64
CA TYR A 124 13.72 0.98 8.31
C TYR A 124 14.41 2.33 8.57
N PRO A 125 15.23 2.44 9.63
CA PRO A 125 15.96 3.67 9.97
C PRO A 125 16.85 4.21 8.83
N ASP A 126 17.32 3.34 7.94
CA ASP A 126 18.14 3.70 6.78
C ASP A 126 17.32 4.16 5.56
N GLY A 127 16.01 4.36 5.73
CA GLY A 127 15.10 4.83 4.70
C GLY A 127 14.56 3.75 3.76
N ARG A 128 14.91 2.46 3.96
CA ARG A 128 14.27 1.38 3.21
C ARG A 128 12.80 1.24 3.62
N ILE A 129 11.93 1.11 2.63
CA ILE A 129 10.50 0.85 2.83
C ILE A 129 10.18 -0.50 2.20
N TYR A 130 9.53 -1.37 2.97
CA TYR A 130 8.99 -2.63 2.50
C TYR A 130 7.48 -2.61 2.59
N ILE A 131 6.81 -3.27 1.64
CA ILE A 131 5.39 -3.57 1.70
C ILE A 131 5.19 -5.08 1.76
N GLU A 132 4.38 -5.56 2.69
CA GLU A 132 3.93 -6.95 2.82
C GLU A 132 2.46 -7.00 2.36
N VAL A 133 2.20 -7.82 1.34
CA VAL A 133 0.90 -7.90 0.66
C VAL A 133 0.46 -9.35 0.50
N LEU A 134 -0.86 -9.55 0.42
CA LEU A 134 -1.43 -10.85 0.11
C LEU A 134 -0.98 -11.33 -1.28
N LYS A 135 -0.49 -12.56 -1.36
CA LYS A 135 -0.13 -13.22 -2.61
C LYS A 135 -1.32 -14.01 -3.14
N ILE A 136 -1.71 -13.73 -4.37
CA ILE A 136 -2.77 -14.47 -5.06
C ILE A 136 -2.08 -15.50 -5.96
N PRO A 137 -2.02 -16.79 -5.56
CA PRO A 137 -1.39 -17.81 -6.38
C PRO A 137 -2.23 -18.03 -7.65
N SER A 138 -1.57 -18.37 -8.74
CA SER A 138 -2.20 -18.59 -10.05
C SER A 138 -3.26 -19.70 -10.02
N SER A 139 -3.06 -20.72 -9.18
CA SER A 139 -4.00 -21.82 -8.95
C SER A 139 -5.30 -21.38 -8.26
N ALA A 140 -5.29 -20.26 -7.53
CA ALA A 140 -6.44 -19.80 -6.78
C ALA A 140 -7.43 -18.98 -7.62
N HIS A 141 -7.29 -18.88 -8.94
CA HIS A 141 -8.17 -18.07 -9.78
C HIS A 141 -9.67 -18.36 -9.53
N ALA A 142 -10.07 -19.64 -9.55
CA ALA A 142 -11.46 -20.04 -9.31
C ALA A 142 -11.92 -19.70 -7.87
N SER A 143 -11.08 -20.01 -6.86
CA SER A 143 -11.38 -19.69 -5.47
C SER A 143 -11.49 -18.18 -5.24
N TYR A 144 -10.60 -17.41 -5.85
CA TYR A 144 -10.55 -15.95 -5.76
C TYR A 144 -11.79 -15.29 -6.36
N ILE A 145 -12.26 -15.75 -7.52
CA ILE A 145 -13.51 -15.26 -8.11
C ILE A 145 -14.70 -15.55 -7.20
N THR A 146 -14.77 -16.76 -6.65
CA THR A 146 -15.84 -17.18 -5.73
C THR A 146 -15.88 -16.27 -4.49
N CYS A 147 -14.72 -15.92 -3.94
CA CYS A 147 -14.60 -14.99 -2.81
C CYS A 147 -14.91 -13.54 -3.14
N TYR A 148 -14.78 -13.14 -4.41
CA TYR A 148 -15.19 -11.81 -4.85
C TYR A 148 -16.73 -11.69 -4.90
N GLN A 149 -17.44 -12.82 -4.92
CA GLN A 149 -18.90 -12.89 -4.98
C GLN A 149 -19.56 -13.11 -3.61
N ASP A 150 -18.88 -13.76 -2.67
CA ASP A 150 -19.36 -14.01 -1.31
C ASP A 150 -18.35 -13.51 -0.25
N ASP A 151 -18.81 -12.60 0.62
CA ASP A 151 -18.03 -11.96 1.67
C ASP A 151 -17.30 -12.96 2.61
N ALA A 152 -16.03 -12.64 2.88
CA ALA A 152 -15.32 -12.81 4.16
C ALA A 152 -14.62 -14.14 4.57
N GLN A 153 -14.70 -15.28 3.87
CA GLN A 153 -14.24 -16.55 4.49
C GLN A 153 -12.99 -17.27 3.97
N LEU A 154 -12.24 -16.78 2.98
CA LEU A 154 -11.07 -17.53 2.44
C LEU A 154 -9.73 -16.77 2.45
N ILE A 155 -9.69 -15.54 2.98
CA ILE A 155 -8.44 -14.75 3.04
C ILE A 155 -7.42 -15.34 4.05
N GLN A 156 -7.81 -16.32 4.88
CA GLN A 156 -6.94 -16.92 5.90
C GLN A 156 -5.90 -17.92 5.38
N GLU A 157 -5.96 -18.37 4.12
CA GLU A 157 -5.05 -19.40 3.59
C GLU A 157 -3.97 -18.88 2.64
N PHE A 158 -4.02 -17.62 2.20
CA PHE A 158 -3.02 -17.10 1.27
C PHE A 158 -1.82 -16.52 2.00
N ASP A 159 -0.64 -16.91 1.54
CA ASP A 159 0.63 -16.35 2.02
C ASP A 159 0.75 -14.86 1.71
N THR A 160 1.60 -14.18 2.45
CA THR A 160 2.03 -12.81 2.14
C THR A 160 3.46 -12.79 1.62
N VAL A 161 3.77 -11.82 0.78
CA VAL A 161 5.13 -11.59 0.26
C VAL A 161 5.54 -10.15 0.45
N GLN A 162 6.84 -9.91 0.59
CA GLN A 162 7.42 -8.58 0.81
C GLN A 162 8.12 -8.04 -0.44
N PHE A 163 7.88 -6.76 -0.74
CA PHE A 163 8.57 -6.01 -1.78
C PHE A 163 9.22 -4.76 -1.21
N ARG A 164 10.44 -4.44 -1.68
CA ARG A 164 11.03 -3.11 -1.43
C ARG A 164 10.36 -2.07 -2.34
N VAL A 165 9.91 -0.96 -1.75
CA VAL A 165 9.24 0.14 -2.45
C VAL A 165 9.93 1.47 -2.17
N ASP A 166 9.77 2.41 -3.09
CA ASP A 166 10.40 3.73 -3.01
C ASP A 166 9.56 4.72 -2.18
N LYS A 167 8.26 4.44 -2.01
CA LYS A 167 7.30 5.30 -1.31
C LYS A 167 6.16 4.50 -0.70
N PHE A 168 5.64 5.03 0.40
CA PHE A 168 4.36 4.61 0.97
C PHE A 168 3.19 4.92 0.01
N GLY A 169 2.19 4.04 -0.02
CA GLY A 169 1.04 4.18 -0.91
C GLY A 169 -0.29 3.72 -0.29
N LEU A 170 -1.34 4.49 -0.55
CA LEU A 170 -2.71 4.22 -0.08
C LEU A 170 -3.51 3.27 -1.00
N GLY A 171 -2.89 2.76 -2.06
CA GLY A 171 -3.56 1.86 -3.00
C GLY A 171 -3.91 0.50 -2.39
N HIS A 172 -4.76 -0.24 -3.07
CA HIS A 172 -4.93 -1.67 -2.82
C HIS A 172 -3.81 -2.40 -3.56
N TYR A 173 -2.97 -3.13 -2.82
CA TYR A 173 -1.85 -3.87 -3.39
C TYR A 173 -2.06 -5.37 -3.22
N LYS A 174 -1.61 -6.13 -4.20
CA LYS A 174 -1.57 -7.60 -4.17
C LYS A 174 -0.35 -8.08 -4.92
N ALA A 175 0.12 -9.26 -4.57
CA ALA A 175 1.17 -9.95 -5.31
C ALA A 175 0.61 -11.09 -6.13
N PHE A 176 1.29 -11.41 -7.23
CA PHE A 176 0.89 -12.47 -8.15
C PHE A 176 2.13 -13.23 -8.63
N ASP A 177 1.98 -14.55 -8.77
CA ASP A 177 2.93 -15.36 -9.53
C ASP A 177 2.72 -15.16 -11.02
N VAL A 178 3.80 -15.01 -11.76
CA VAL A 178 3.79 -14.99 -13.22
C VAL A 178 3.90 -16.42 -13.72
N VAL A 179 2.91 -16.82 -14.52
CA VAL A 179 2.89 -18.13 -15.18
C VAL A 179 3.03 -17.94 -16.69
N GLY A 180 4.05 -18.57 -17.24
CA GLY A 180 4.42 -18.55 -18.64
C GLY A 180 5.14 -17.29 -19.10
N ASP A 181 5.81 -17.39 -20.24
CA ASP A 181 6.69 -16.36 -20.80
C ASP A 181 5.99 -15.34 -21.71
N SER A 182 4.67 -15.19 -21.61
CA SER A 182 3.92 -14.28 -22.50
C SER A 182 4.38 -12.81 -22.40
N MET A 183 4.92 -12.41 -21.25
CA MET A 183 5.46 -11.07 -21.04
C MET A 183 6.98 -11.03 -21.01
N ASN A 184 7.63 -12.10 -21.49
CA ASN A 184 9.06 -12.26 -21.61
C ASN A 184 9.51 -12.27 -23.08
N GLY A 185 9.74 -11.09 -23.65
CA GLY A 185 10.25 -10.91 -25.01
C GLY A 185 11.77 -10.73 -25.09
N GLY A 186 12.49 -10.86 -23.96
CA GLY A 186 13.94 -10.70 -23.85
C GLY A 186 14.40 -9.27 -23.55
N ASN A 187 13.50 -8.30 -23.30
CA ASN A 187 13.87 -6.94 -22.94
C ASN A 187 14.03 -6.77 -21.43
N ILE A 188 14.75 -5.72 -21.03
CA ILE A 188 15.02 -5.46 -19.61
C ILE A 188 13.75 -5.30 -18.78
N GLU A 189 12.70 -4.66 -19.31
CA GLU A 189 11.43 -4.43 -18.60
C GLU A 189 10.42 -5.59 -18.72
N ASP A 190 10.79 -6.68 -19.40
CA ASP A 190 9.93 -7.84 -19.59
C ASP A 190 9.91 -8.72 -18.34
N THR A 191 8.83 -9.47 -18.12
CA THR A 191 8.66 -10.27 -16.90
C THR A 191 8.68 -11.76 -17.24
N PRO A 192 9.68 -12.53 -16.75
CA PRO A 192 9.81 -13.96 -17.03
C PRO A 192 8.80 -14.81 -16.25
N ASP A 193 8.61 -16.05 -16.71
CA ASP A 193 7.94 -17.10 -15.94
C ASP A 193 8.58 -17.27 -14.55
N GLY A 194 7.75 -17.55 -13.54
CA GLY A 194 8.17 -17.74 -12.16
C GLY A 194 8.50 -16.46 -11.38
N ALA A 195 8.47 -15.28 -12.03
CA ALA A 195 8.62 -14.01 -11.33
C ALA A 195 7.41 -13.74 -10.40
N GLU A 196 7.64 -12.99 -9.33
CA GLU A 196 6.57 -12.43 -8.50
C GLU A 196 6.42 -10.94 -8.80
N VAL A 197 5.18 -10.46 -8.93
CA VAL A 197 4.89 -9.07 -9.26
C VAL A 197 4.03 -8.39 -8.21
N LEU A 198 4.34 -7.13 -7.90
CA LEU A 198 3.53 -6.27 -7.06
C LEU A 198 2.59 -5.42 -7.94
N GLY A 199 1.30 -5.68 -7.83
CA GLY A 199 0.24 -4.93 -8.49
C GLY A 199 -0.38 -3.87 -7.57
N ARG A 200 -0.63 -2.68 -8.11
CA ARG A 200 -1.51 -1.66 -7.49
C ARG A 200 -2.83 -1.61 -8.25
N GLU A 201 -3.94 -1.79 -7.55
CA GLU A 201 -5.27 -1.81 -8.19
C GLU A 201 -5.55 -0.48 -8.89
N VAL A 202 -6.08 -0.59 -10.11
CA VAL A 202 -6.68 0.49 -10.87
C VAL A 202 -8.18 0.46 -10.58
N GLY A 203 -8.66 1.42 -9.79
CA GLY A 203 -10.07 1.51 -9.46
C GLY A 203 -10.95 1.60 -10.71
N ARG A 204 -12.11 0.94 -10.68
CA ARG A 204 -13.02 0.81 -11.85
C ARG A 204 -13.44 2.15 -12.47
N HIS A 205 -13.56 3.20 -11.65
CA HIS A 205 -13.85 4.57 -12.11
C HIS A 205 -12.73 5.20 -12.96
N LEU A 206 -11.52 4.61 -12.99
CA LEU A 206 -10.38 5.04 -13.79
C LEU A 206 -10.22 4.22 -15.08
N TRP A 207 -11.12 3.27 -15.35
CA TRP A 207 -11.07 2.48 -16.58
C TRP A 207 -11.66 3.25 -17.77
N GLU A 208 -12.57 4.19 -17.48
CA GLU A 208 -13.10 5.13 -18.47
C GLU A 208 -11.99 6.03 -19.01
N GLY A 209 -11.94 6.22 -20.34
CA GLY A 209 -10.84 6.93 -21.00
C GLY A 209 -9.59 6.08 -21.25
N GLY A 210 -9.61 4.79 -20.88
CA GLY A 210 -8.58 3.81 -21.21
C GLY A 210 -7.37 3.81 -20.27
N PHE A 211 -6.36 3.03 -20.66
CA PHE A 211 -5.22 2.71 -19.81
C PHE A 211 -3.94 3.34 -20.38
N ARG A 212 -3.10 3.88 -19.49
CA ARG A 212 -1.80 4.40 -19.87
C ARG A 212 -0.80 3.26 -20.04
N ASN A 213 0.18 3.45 -20.92
CA ASN A 213 1.32 2.55 -21.01
C ASN A 213 2.06 2.45 -19.67
N THR A 214 2.53 1.24 -19.37
CA THR A 214 3.17 0.90 -18.10
C THR A 214 4.52 0.25 -18.36
N THR A 215 5.40 0.31 -17.35
CA THR A 215 6.73 -0.31 -17.46
C THR A 215 6.63 -1.83 -17.46
N TYR A 216 5.73 -2.42 -16.66
CA TYR A 216 5.68 -3.87 -16.42
C TYR A 216 4.35 -4.54 -16.83
N GLY A 217 3.43 -3.79 -17.43
CA GLY A 217 2.12 -4.30 -17.81
C GLY A 217 1.09 -4.24 -16.67
N PHE A 218 0.04 -5.02 -16.85
CA PHE A 218 -1.10 -5.12 -15.95
C PHE A 218 -1.39 -6.57 -15.62
N ILE A 219 -1.76 -6.82 -14.36
CA ILE A 219 -2.48 -8.03 -13.99
C ILE A 219 -3.97 -7.77 -14.23
N VAL A 220 -4.61 -8.62 -15.02
CA VAL A 220 -6.03 -8.53 -15.39
C VAL A 220 -6.71 -9.80 -14.91
N ILE A 221 -7.52 -9.69 -13.86
CA ILE A 221 -8.28 -10.81 -13.30
C ILE A 221 -9.65 -10.83 -13.97
N THR A 222 -9.91 -11.88 -14.76
CA THR A 222 -11.15 -12.03 -15.52
C THR A 222 -12.03 -13.15 -14.97
N LYS A 223 -13.12 -13.49 -15.66
CA LYS A 223 -13.94 -14.67 -15.37
C LYS A 223 -13.26 -15.99 -15.70
N ASP A 224 -12.29 -15.97 -16.59
CA ASP A 224 -11.72 -17.19 -17.18
C ASP A 224 -10.30 -17.45 -16.69
N ALA A 225 -9.49 -16.40 -16.54
CA ALA A 225 -8.12 -16.50 -16.08
C ALA A 225 -7.58 -15.18 -15.50
N THR A 226 -6.42 -15.27 -14.85
CA THR A 226 -5.60 -14.10 -14.50
C THR A 226 -4.51 -13.94 -15.56
N PHE A 227 -4.42 -12.77 -16.17
CA PHE A 227 -3.43 -12.47 -17.20
C PHE A 227 -2.42 -11.42 -16.76
N LEU A 228 -1.14 -11.63 -17.03
CA LEU A 228 -0.16 -10.53 -17.12
C LEU A 228 -0.03 -10.10 -18.58
N LYS A 229 -0.44 -8.87 -18.93
CA LYS A 229 -0.46 -8.33 -20.30
C LYS A 229 -0.32 -6.80 -20.31
N ASP A 230 0.06 -6.24 -21.45
CA ASP A 230 -0.17 -4.81 -21.71
C ASP A 230 -1.63 -4.61 -22.16
N ILE A 231 -2.29 -3.55 -21.69
CA ILE A 231 -3.59 -3.12 -22.22
C ILE A 231 -3.32 -2.04 -23.26
N THR A 232 -3.37 -2.40 -24.55
CA THR A 232 -2.91 -1.52 -25.64
C THR A 232 -4.02 -0.72 -26.29
N ASN A 233 -5.26 -1.13 -26.08
CA ASN A 233 -6.44 -0.43 -26.59
C ASN A 233 -7.65 -0.67 -25.68
N TYR A 234 -8.56 0.30 -25.66
CA TYR A 234 -9.89 0.16 -25.08
C TYR A 234 -10.91 0.73 -26.07
N ASP A 235 -11.73 -0.15 -26.65
CA ASP A 235 -12.85 0.25 -27.51
C ASP A 235 -14.10 0.40 -26.64
N GLU A 236 -14.37 1.64 -26.21
CA GLU A 236 -15.54 1.99 -25.38
C GLU A 236 -16.87 1.63 -26.04
N LYS A 237 -16.96 1.69 -27.38
CA LYS A 237 -18.21 1.40 -28.09
C LYS A 237 -18.52 -0.10 -28.08
N LYS A 238 -17.48 -0.92 -28.22
CA LYS A 238 -17.61 -2.39 -28.13
C LYS A 238 -17.56 -2.90 -26.70
N GLY A 239 -17.03 -2.13 -25.75
CA GLY A 239 -16.82 -2.55 -24.37
C GLY A 239 -15.73 -3.63 -24.24
N VAL A 240 -14.65 -3.52 -25.03
CA VAL A 240 -13.56 -4.52 -25.04
C VAL A 240 -12.20 -3.85 -24.87
N ILE A 241 -11.31 -4.50 -24.12
CA ILE A 241 -9.89 -4.14 -24.04
C ILE A 241 -9.07 -5.09 -24.90
N THR A 242 -7.99 -4.61 -25.50
CA THR A 242 -7.02 -5.45 -26.21
C THR A 242 -5.86 -5.76 -25.28
N LEU A 243 -5.68 -7.04 -24.97
CA LEU A 243 -4.59 -7.56 -24.17
C LEU A 243 -3.47 -8.06 -25.08
N SER A 244 -2.28 -7.46 -24.94
CA SER A 244 -1.12 -7.75 -25.78
C SER A 244 0.04 -8.30 -24.96
N SER A 245 0.73 -9.26 -25.54
CA SER A 245 1.96 -9.85 -25.01
C SER A 245 3.19 -9.09 -25.51
N ARG A 246 4.23 -9.02 -24.67
CA ARG A 246 5.55 -8.52 -25.10
C ARG A 246 6.35 -9.58 -25.85
N ASN A 247 6.14 -10.84 -25.48
CA ASN A 247 6.62 -11.97 -26.27
C ASN A 247 5.75 -12.15 -27.53
N LYS A 248 6.35 -11.95 -28.71
CA LYS A 248 5.65 -11.94 -30.01
C LYS A 248 5.11 -13.30 -30.46
N ILE A 249 5.47 -14.38 -29.79
CA ILE A 249 4.89 -15.72 -30.05
C ILE A 249 3.39 -15.75 -29.65
N TYR A 250 2.99 -14.87 -28.73
CA TYR A 250 1.63 -14.83 -28.22
C TYR A 250 0.86 -13.68 -28.87
N GLU A 251 -0.14 -14.03 -29.68
CA GLU A 251 -0.98 -13.06 -30.39
C GLU A 251 -1.84 -12.22 -29.41
N PRO A 252 -2.05 -10.94 -29.69
CA PRO A 252 -3.02 -10.12 -28.96
C PRO A 252 -4.45 -10.65 -29.10
N PHE A 253 -5.27 -10.41 -28.08
CA PHE A 253 -6.68 -10.76 -28.11
C PHE A 253 -7.55 -9.71 -27.43
N GLU A 254 -8.83 -9.63 -27.81
CA GLU A 254 -9.81 -8.77 -27.17
C GLU A 254 -10.49 -9.49 -26.00
N TYR A 255 -10.77 -8.75 -24.93
CA TYR A 255 -11.50 -9.26 -23.77
C TYR A 255 -12.61 -8.28 -23.33
N PRO A 256 -13.84 -8.74 -23.04
CA PRO A 256 -14.92 -7.87 -22.59
C PRO A 256 -14.60 -7.22 -21.24
N ILE A 257 -14.58 -5.89 -21.18
CA ILE A 257 -14.22 -5.14 -19.95
C ILE A 257 -15.20 -5.43 -18.80
N ASN A 258 -16.45 -5.74 -19.13
CA ASN A 258 -17.49 -6.10 -18.15
C ASN A 258 -17.28 -7.50 -17.55
N SER A 259 -16.46 -8.35 -18.16
CA SER A 259 -16.05 -9.64 -17.62
C SER A 259 -14.72 -9.57 -16.84
N VAL A 260 -14.16 -8.36 -16.66
CA VAL A 260 -12.97 -8.14 -15.83
C VAL A 260 -13.42 -7.79 -14.41
N TYR A 261 -12.92 -8.55 -13.42
CA TYR A 261 -13.17 -8.29 -12.01
C TYR A 261 -12.29 -7.17 -11.50
N GLN A 262 -10.97 -7.29 -11.69
CA GLN A 262 -9.99 -6.33 -11.20
C GLN A 262 -8.83 -6.19 -12.17
N ILE A 263 -8.22 -5.00 -12.15
CA ILE A 263 -7.01 -4.68 -12.92
C ILE A 263 -5.98 -4.09 -11.95
N PHE A 264 -4.75 -4.58 -11.99
CA PHE A 264 -3.64 -4.05 -11.22
C PHE A 264 -2.54 -3.58 -12.16
N HIS A 265 -2.09 -2.34 -11.99
CA HIS A 265 -0.88 -1.85 -12.63
C HIS A 265 0.33 -2.44 -11.89
N VAL A 266 1.19 -3.15 -12.61
CA VAL A 266 2.41 -3.74 -12.04
C VAL A 266 3.46 -2.65 -11.81
N ILE A 267 3.93 -2.53 -10.56
CA ILE A 267 4.88 -1.47 -10.16
C ILE A 267 6.25 -1.99 -9.75
N LYS A 268 6.36 -3.27 -9.38
CA LYS A 268 7.61 -3.96 -9.07
C LYS A 268 7.49 -5.43 -9.48
N ARG A 269 8.64 -6.05 -9.71
CA ARG A 269 8.83 -7.46 -10.05
C ARG A 269 10.10 -7.97 -9.36
N ILE A 270 10.10 -9.24 -8.95
CA ILE A 270 11.24 -9.94 -8.37
C ILE A 270 11.39 -11.30 -9.06
N PHE A 271 12.62 -11.63 -9.44
CA PHE A 271 13.04 -12.87 -10.09
C PHE A 271 14.55 -13.04 -9.93
#